data_AF-A0A7R7AWV6-F1
#
_entry.id   AF-A0A7R7AWV6-F1
#
_cell.length_a   1.000
_cell.length_b   1.000
_cell.length_c   1.000
_cell.angle_alpha   90.00
_cell.angle_beta   90.00
_cell.angle_gamma   90.00
#
_symmetry.space_group_name_H-M   'P 1'
#
loop_
_entity.id
_entity.type
_entity.pdbx_description
1 polymer ?
#
loop_
_entity_poly.entity_id
_entity_poly.type
_entity_poly.pdbx_seq_one_letter_code
_entity_poly.pdbx_strand_id
1 'polypeptide(L)'
;MSEIIRSGLLGVQAGQKEAARALGMTNAKSFRRVVAPQAIRIVLPSIGNDAVSLMKATSLVSVVGVGDLMTRAQSIYSVNYQVIPLLMVASLWYLALTTIMVGLQFWLETKLSRGFRPVDEKRSLPRSQ
;
A
#
# COMPACT_ATOMS: atom_id res chain seq x y z
N MET A 1 1.22 -1.33 -9.33
CA MET A 1 2.20 -0.34 -9.85
C MET A 1 1.63 0.58 -10.94
N SER A 2 1.15 0.05 -12.08
CA SER A 2 0.62 0.89 -13.20
C SER A 2 -0.53 1.81 -12.77
N GLU A 3 -1.45 1.32 -11.93
CA GLU A 3 -2.58 2.10 -11.42
C GLU A 3 -2.15 3.24 -10.48
N ILE A 4 -1.04 3.08 -9.75
CA ILE A 4 -0.51 4.11 -8.86
C ILE A 4 0.05 5.26 -9.69
N ILE A 5 0.82 4.94 -10.73
CA ILE A 5 1.35 5.94 -11.68
C ILE A 5 0.20 6.65 -12.40
N ARG A 6 -0.83 5.89 -12.81
CA ARG A 6 -2.05 6.44 -13.41
C ARG A 6 -2.78 7.38 -12.44
N SER A 7 -2.94 6.99 -11.18
CA SER A 7 -3.54 7.83 -10.13
C SER A 7 -2.74 9.11 -9.89
N GLY A 8 -1.41 9.02 -9.96
CA GLY A 8 -0.50 10.15 -9.89
C GLY A 8 -0.66 11.14 -11.03
N LEU A 9 -0.83 10.63 -12.24
CA LEU A 9 -1.08 11.44 -13.43
C LEU A 9 -2.47 12.07 -13.43
N LEU A 10 -3.48 11.35 -12.95
CA LEU A 10 -4.86 11.84 -12.81
C LEU A 10 -5.03 12.83 -11.64
N GLY A 11 -4.17 12.74 -10.62
CA GLY A 11 -4.17 13.66 -9.48
C GLY A 11 -3.60 15.05 -9.80
N VAL A 12 -2.98 15.25 -10.97
CA VAL A 12 -2.57 16.58 -11.44
C VAL A 12 -3.78 17.31 -12.01
N GLN A 13 -4.08 18.50 -11.51
CA GLN A 13 -5.21 19.32 -11.99
C GLN A 13 -5.18 19.53 -13.52
N ALA A 14 -6.30 19.29 -14.18
CA ALA A 14 -6.44 19.46 -15.64
C ALA A 14 -6.04 20.87 -16.11
N GLY A 15 -6.36 21.90 -15.31
CA GLY A 15 -6.01 23.29 -15.56
C GLY A 15 -4.50 23.57 -15.73
N GLN A 16 -3.62 22.73 -15.19
CA GLN A 16 -2.18 22.87 -15.37
C GLN A 16 -1.73 22.59 -16.82
N LYS A 17 -2.41 21.66 -17.51
CA LYS A 17 -2.15 21.38 -18.93
C LYS A 17 -2.70 22.50 -19.81
N GLU A 18 -3.87 23.02 -19.49
CA GLU A 18 -4.50 24.13 -20.21
C GLU A 18 -3.70 25.44 -20.05
N ALA A 19 -3.24 25.76 -18.84
CA ALA A 19 -2.37 26.90 -18.58
C ALA A 19 -1.02 26.78 -19.29
N ALA A 20 -0.39 25.60 -19.28
CA ALA A 20 0.85 25.37 -20.01
C ALA A 20 0.69 25.56 -21.52
N ARG A 21 -0.46 25.14 -22.09
CA ARG A 21 -0.79 25.38 -23.50
C ARG A 21 -1.04 26.85 -23.79
N ALA A 22 -1.73 27.58 -22.91
CA ALA A 22 -1.94 29.01 -23.03
C ALA A 22 -0.61 29.81 -23.00
N LEU A 23 0.39 29.30 -22.27
CA LEU A 23 1.76 29.82 -22.26
C LEU A 23 2.63 29.36 -23.45
N GLY A 24 2.04 28.74 -24.47
CA GLY A 24 2.74 28.28 -25.68
C GLY A 24 3.68 27.09 -25.46
N MET A 25 3.54 26.33 -24.37
CA MET A 25 4.36 25.14 -24.15
C MET A 25 3.90 23.98 -25.04
N THR A 26 4.86 23.31 -25.68
CA THR A 26 4.59 22.02 -26.34
C THR A 26 4.20 20.95 -25.32
N ASN A 27 3.43 19.95 -25.74
CA ASN A 27 2.97 18.87 -24.86
C ASN A 27 4.14 18.18 -24.12
N ALA A 28 5.28 17.99 -24.78
CA ALA A 28 6.47 17.42 -24.17
C ALA A 28 7.09 18.34 -23.09
N LYS A 29 7.13 19.65 -23.34
CA LYS A 29 7.66 20.64 -22.38
C LYS A 29 6.74 20.80 -21.17
N SER A 30 5.43 20.81 -21.39
CA SER A 30 4.41 20.82 -20.34
C SER A 30 4.50 19.55 -19.48
N PHE A 31 4.59 18.38 -20.10
CA PHE A 31 4.71 17.12 -19.36
C PHE A 31 5.96 17.08 -18.49
N ARG A 32 7.14 17.37 -19.06
CA ARG A 32 8.41 17.26 -18.33
C ARG A 32 8.58 18.30 -17.22
N ARG A 33 8.08 19.52 -17.40
CA ARG A 33 8.29 20.63 -16.44
C ARG A 33 7.13 20.85 -15.48
N VAL A 34 5.92 20.44 -15.83
CA VAL A 34 4.71 20.73 -15.04
C VAL A 34 4.11 19.44 -14.49
N VAL A 35 3.69 18.53 -15.37
CA VAL A 35 2.91 17.35 -14.97
C VAL A 35 3.77 16.30 -14.25
N ALA A 36 4.93 15.96 -14.80
CA ALA A 36 5.82 14.94 -14.24
C ALA A 36 6.26 15.24 -12.79
N PRO A 37 6.83 16.42 -12.46
CA PRO A 37 7.23 16.70 -11.09
C PRO A 37 6.05 16.75 -10.10
N GLN A 38 4.85 17.14 -10.54
CA GLN A 38 3.65 17.12 -9.71
C GLN A 38 3.14 15.70 -9.49
N ALA A 39 3.05 14.89 -10.54
CA ALA A 39 2.64 13.49 -10.47
C ALA A 39 3.58 12.68 -9.57
N ILE A 40 4.89 12.91 -9.64
CA ILE A 40 5.88 12.25 -8.77
C ILE A 40 5.60 12.53 -7.29
N ARG A 41 5.28 13.78 -6.92
CA ARG A 41 4.95 14.14 -5.53
C ARG A 41 3.68 13.47 -5.02
N ILE A 42 2.73 13.17 -5.91
CA ILE A 42 1.48 12.46 -5.58
C ILE A 42 1.73 10.96 -5.43
N VAL A 43 2.61 10.38 -6.25
CA VAL A 43 2.89 8.93 -6.29
C VAL A 43 3.85 8.48 -5.19
N LEU A 44 4.81 9.32 -4.80
CA LEU A 44 5.87 8.97 -3.84
C LEU A 44 5.34 8.43 -2.50
N PRO A 45 4.34 9.07 -1.85
CA PRO A 45 3.77 8.56 -0.60
C PRO A 45 3.14 7.17 -0.76
N SER A 46 2.44 6.93 -1.86
CA SER A 46 1.79 5.65 -2.15
C SER A 46 2.80 4.53 -2.41
N ILE A 47 3.90 4.82 -3.14
CA ILE A 47 5.01 3.86 -3.31
C ILE A 47 5.62 3.50 -1.96
N GLY A 48 5.78 4.47 -1.06
CA GLY A 48 6.29 4.22 0.30
C GLY A 48 5.36 3.30 1.09
N ASN A 49 4.04 3.48 0.98
CA ASN A 49 3.07 2.62 1.66
C ASN A 49 3.10 1.19 1.10
N ASP A 50 3.14 1.02 -0.22
CA ASP A 50 3.24 -0.28 -0.86
C ASP A 50 4.55 -1.00 -0.51
N ALA A 51 5.67 -0.28 -0.45
CA ALA A 51 6.96 -0.84 -0.04
C ALA A 51 6.92 -1.36 1.40
N VAL A 52 6.28 -0.62 2.32
CA VAL A 52 6.08 -1.06 3.70
C VAL A 52 5.16 -2.29 3.75
N SER A 53 4.10 -2.32 2.95
CA SER A 53 3.19 -3.48 2.86
C SER A 53 3.92 -4.72 2.36
N LEU A 54 4.73 -4.57 1.30
CA LEU A 54 5.56 -5.63 0.76
C LEU A 54 6.60 -6.11 1.77
N MET A 55 7.26 -5.21 2.50
CA MET A 55 8.21 -5.55 3.56
C MET A 55 7.54 -6.34 4.69
N LYS A 56 6.31 -5.99 5.08
CA LYS A 56 5.52 -6.75 6.06
C LYS A 56 5.17 -8.13 5.54
N ALA A 57 4.70 -8.23 4.29
CA ALA A 57 4.34 -9.50 3.68
C ALA A 57 5.55 -10.44 3.57
N THR A 58 6.71 -9.94 3.13
CA THR A 58 7.94 -10.74 3.03
C THR A 58 8.50 -11.13 4.39
N SER A 59 8.45 -10.23 5.37
CA SER A 59 8.91 -10.51 6.74
C SER A 59 7.99 -11.51 7.43
N LEU A 60 6.67 -11.43 7.24
CA LEU A 60 5.70 -12.41 7.73
C LEU A 60 5.97 -13.79 7.11
N VAL A 61 6.12 -13.85 5.77
CA VAL A 61 6.42 -15.09 5.05
C VAL A 61 7.80 -15.65 5.46
N SER A 62 8.78 -14.80 5.75
CA SER A 62 10.09 -15.25 6.22
C SER A 62 10.03 -15.80 7.64
N VAL A 63 9.35 -15.12 8.57
CA VAL A 63 9.19 -15.57 9.96
C VAL A 63 8.41 -16.88 10.02
N VAL A 64 7.34 -17.02 9.23
CA VAL A 64 6.52 -18.24 9.19
C VAL A 64 7.17 -19.34 8.33
N GLY A 65 7.77 -18.98 7.20
CA GLY A 65 8.25 -19.89 6.17
C GLY A 65 9.69 -20.38 6.34
N VAL A 66 10.59 -19.60 6.96
CA VAL A 66 11.97 -20.02 7.24
C VAL A 66 12.06 -20.82 8.54
N GLY A 67 11.10 -20.65 9.46
CA GLY A 67 11.19 -21.18 10.82
C GLY A 67 10.29 -22.36 11.16
N ASP A 68 9.04 -22.43 10.70
CA ASP A 68 8.04 -23.08 11.56
C ASP A 68 7.45 -24.40 11.05
N LEU A 69 6.81 -24.47 9.88
CA LEU A 69 5.89 -25.59 9.71
C LEU A 69 6.57 -26.94 9.39
N MET A 70 7.49 -26.98 8.43
CA MET A 70 8.05 -28.24 7.94
C MET A 70 9.08 -28.86 8.90
N THR A 71 9.98 -28.03 9.45
CA THR A 71 11.07 -28.48 10.34
C THR A 71 10.57 -28.86 11.73
N ARG A 72 9.59 -28.12 12.30
CA ARG A 72 8.93 -28.52 13.56
C ARG A 72 8.04 -29.74 13.37
N ALA A 73 7.31 -29.85 12.26
CA ALA A 73 6.50 -31.03 11.95
C ALA A 73 7.36 -32.30 11.79
N GLN A 74 8.50 -32.23 11.10
CA GLN A 74 9.44 -33.34 10.97
C GLN A 74 10.08 -33.74 12.32
N SER A 75 10.41 -32.77 13.17
CA SER A 75 10.97 -33.04 14.50
C SER A 75 9.99 -33.75 15.45
N ILE A 76 8.68 -33.57 15.25
CA ILE A 76 7.63 -34.18 16.09
C ILE A 76 7.15 -35.52 15.50
N TYR A 77 7.23 -35.68 14.17
CA TYR A 77 6.90 -36.92 13.46
C TYR A 77 7.71 -38.14 13.92
N SER A 78 8.97 -37.92 14.30
CA SER A 78 9.86 -39.02 14.73
C SER A 78 9.55 -39.58 16.12
N VAL A 79 8.63 -38.99 16.90
CA VAL A 79 8.49 -39.36 18.33
C VAL A 79 7.06 -39.78 18.77
N ASN A 80 5.95 -39.25 18.26
CA ASN A 80 4.67 -39.36 19.02
C ASN A 80 3.35 -39.73 18.30
N TYR A 81 3.26 -39.88 16.97
CA TYR A 81 1.99 -40.23 16.26
C TYR A 81 0.74 -39.35 16.58
N GLN A 82 0.89 -38.17 17.18
CA GLN A 82 -0.25 -37.30 17.55
C GLN A 82 -0.36 -36.07 16.63
N VAL A 83 -1.21 -36.19 15.60
CA VAL A 83 -1.42 -35.18 14.55
C VAL A 83 -2.28 -34.00 15.04
N ILE A 84 -3.25 -34.24 15.93
CA ILE A 84 -4.24 -33.23 16.37
C ILE A 84 -3.62 -32.10 17.24
N PRO A 85 -2.74 -32.38 18.24
CA PRO A 85 -2.14 -31.33 19.06
C PRO A 85 -1.26 -30.37 18.25
N LEU A 86 -0.60 -30.86 17.21
CA LEU A 86 0.26 -30.06 16.34
C LEU A 86 -0.55 -29.07 15.50
N LEU A 87 -1.65 -29.53 14.89
CA LEU A 87 -2.56 -28.67 14.12
C LEU A 87 -3.20 -27.59 15.01
N MET A 88 -3.51 -27.92 16.27
CA MET A 88 -4.02 -26.95 17.25
C MET A 88 -2.97 -25.87 17.55
N VAL A 89 -1.73 -26.24 17.85
CA VAL A 89 -0.65 -25.27 18.13
C VAL A 89 -0.32 -24.41 16.92
N ALA A 90 -0.25 -25.01 15.72
CA ALA A 90 -0.01 -24.28 14.48
C ALA A 90 -1.14 -23.29 14.17
N SER A 91 -2.41 -23.70 14.35
CA SER A 91 -3.56 -22.82 14.18
C SER A 91 -3.58 -21.69 15.19
N LEU A 92 -3.19 -21.96 16.44
CA LEU A 92 -3.15 -20.97 17.50
C LEU A 92 -2.05 -19.92 17.26
N TRP A 93 -0.87 -20.36 16.81
CA TRP A 93 0.21 -19.46 16.37
C TRP A 93 -0.19 -18.64 15.15
N TYR A 94 -0.81 -19.27 14.15
CA TYR A 94 -1.30 -18.57 12.97
C TYR A 94 -2.33 -17.49 13.32
N LEU A 95 -3.30 -17.82 14.18
CA LEU A 95 -4.31 -16.89 14.67
C LEU A 95 -3.70 -15.72 15.47
N ALA A 96 -2.75 -16.02 16.36
CA ALA A 96 -2.05 -15.00 17.15
C ALA A 96 -1.25 -14.04 16.25
N LEU A 97 -0.49 -14.58 15.29
CA LEU A 97 0.33 -13.79 14.38
C LEU A 97 -0.54 -12.91 13.46
N THR A 98 -1.64 -13.48 12.96
CA THR A 98 -2.63 -12.77 12.13
C THR A 98 -3.26 -11.62 12.91
N THR A 99 -3.64 -11.85 14.17
CA THR A 99 -4.24 -10.83 15.03
C THR A 99 -3.27 -9.67 15.30
N ILE A 100 -2.01 -9.98 15.57
CA ILE A 100 -0.96 -8.96 15.80
C ILE A 100 -0.72 -8.14 14.53
N MET A 101 -0.63 -8.78 13.36
CA MET A 101 -0.45 -8.09 12.07
C MET A 101 -1.61 -7.14 11.77
N VAL A 102 -2.86 -7.58 11.95
CA VAL A 102 -4.06 -6.76 11.73
C VAL A 102 -4.11 -5.57 12.70
N GLY A 103 -3.77 -5.79 13.97
CA GLY A 103 -3.69 -4.70 14.96
C GLY A 103 -2.61 -3.67 14.61
N LEU A 104 -1.43 -4.13 14.18
CA LEU A 104 -0.34 -3.24 13.76
C LEU A 104 -0.69 -2.46 12.49
N GLN A 105 -1.41 -3.10 11.55
CA GLN A 105 -1.94 -2.44 10.36
C GLN A 105 -2.89 -1.30 10.75
N PHE A 106 -3.87 -1.56 11.62
CA PHE A 106 -4.82 -0.55 12.07
C PHE A 106 -4.12 0.63 12.75
N TRP A 107 -3.11 0.37 13.59
CA TRP A 107 -2.34 1.41 14.25
C TRP A 107 -1.54 2.27 13.26
N LEU A 108 -0.88 1.64 12.28
CA LEU A 108 -0.11 2.34 11.25
C LEU A 108 -0.99 3.16 10.32
N GLU A 109 -2.15 2.62 9.91
CA GLU A 109 -3.14 3.33 9.11
C GLU A 109 -3.68 4.54 9.86
N THR A 110 -3.96 4.43 11.16
CA THR A 110 -4.45 5.56 11.95
C THR A 110 -3.40 6.67 12.08
N LYS A 111 -2.11 6.31 12.14
CA LYS A 111 -1.01 7.26 12.25
C LYS A 111 -0.66 7.92 10.91
N LEU A 112 -0.79 7.20 9.79
CA LEU A 112 -0.49 7.67 8.44
C LEU A 112 -1.70 8.38 7.77
N SER A 113 -2.94 8.00 8.10
CA SER A 113 -4.17 8.61 7.56
C SER A 113 -4.41 10.04 8.00
N ARG A 114 -3.54 10.63 8.83
CA ARG A 114 -3.56 12.07 9.12
C ARG A 114 -3.14 12.95 7.93
N GLY A 115 -2.72 12.37 6.79
CA GLY A 115 -2.21 13.11 5.63
C GLY A 115 -3.08 13.16 4.37
N PHE A 116 -4.15 12.36 4.24
CA PHE A 116 -4.93 12.31 3.00
C PHE A 116 -6.39 12.70 3.23
N ARG A 117 -6.64 14.01 3.27
CA ARG A 117 -7.98 14.52 2.99
C ARG A 117 -8.17 14.45 1.47
N PRO A 118 -9.05 13.57 0.94
CA PRO A 118 -9.48 13.74 -0.44
C PRO A 118 -10.06 15.15 -0.53
N VAL A 119 -9.50 15.96 -1.42
CA VAL A 119 -10.05 17.29 -1.72
C VAL A 119 -11.44 17.03 -2.26
N ASP A 120 -12.44 17.34 -1.43
CA ASP A 120 -13.85 17.21 -1.77
C ASP A 120 -14.15 18.18 -2.92
N GLU A 121 -14.08 17.66 -4.14
CA GLU A 121 -14.41 18.32 -5.40
C GLU A 121 -15.94 18.46 -5.53
N LYS A 122 -16.58 19.03 -4.51
CA LYS A 122 -18.02 19.36 -4.52
C LYS A 122 -18.30 20.85 -4.44
N ARG A 123 -17.31 21.71 -4.66
CA ARG A 123 -17.47 23.18 -4.54
C ARG A 123 -17.48 23.97 -5.85
N SER A 124 -17.53 23.32 -7.01
CA SER A 124 -17.50 23.99 -8.34
C SER A 124 -18.80 23.93 -9.14
N LEU A 125 -19.96 23.91 -8.49
CA LEU A 125 -21.21 24.23 -9.18
C LEU A 125 -21.60 25.68 -8.88
N PRO A 126 -21.43 26.63 -9.83
CA PRO A 126 -22.08 27.92 -9.73
C PRO A 126 -23.59 27.67 -9.73
N ARG A 127 -24.24 28.03 -8.63
CA ARG A 127 -25.68 28.23 -8.62
C ARG A 127 -25.98 29.43 -9.50
N SER A 128 -26.21 29.17 -10.78
CA SER A 128 -27.05 30.01 -11.61
C SER A 128 -28.49 29.67 -11.25
N GLN A 129 -29.12 30.49 -10.40
CA GLN A 129 -30.45 31.07 -10.56
C GLN A 129 -30.53 32.29 -9.64
#